data_AF-A0A8F4J6P0-F1
#
_entry.id   AF-A0A8F4J6P0-F1
#
_cell.length_a   1.000
_cell.length_b   1.000
_cell.length_c   1.000
_cell.angle_alpha   90.00
_cell.angle_beta   90.00
_cell.angle_gamma   90.00
#
_symmetry.space_group_name_H-M   'P 1'
#
loop_
_entity.id
_entity.type
_entity.pdbx_description
1 polymer ?
#
loop_
_entity_poly.entity_id
_entity_poly.type
_entity_poly.pdbx_seq_one_letter_code
_entity_poly.pdbx_strand_id
1 'polypeptide(L)'
;MVQALEAGADALLLDNMSPDEVRACVAVADEHAAIAGTRRALLEVSGGITLETVGSYADTGADVVSSGSLTNSSPVLDIGLDIEVTSSSGTSLRSVPSSELPG
;
A
#
# COMPACT_ATOMS: atom_id res chain seq x y z
N MET A 1 -3.33 16.70 21.87
CA MET A 1 -4.62 16.30 21.25
C MET A 1 -5.76 17.22 21.63
N VAL A 2 -6.20 17.28 22.90
CA VAL A 2 -7.36 18.10 23.31
C VAL A 2 -7.24 19.56 22.86
N GLN A 3 -6.10 20.19 23.06
CA GLN A 3 -5.84 21.57 22.59
C GLN A 3 -6.05 21.76 21.09
N ALA A 4 -5.72 20.75 20.27
CA ALA A 4 -5.91 20.81 18.82
C ALA A 4 -7.37 20.56 18.44
N LEU A 5 -8.08 19.69 19.17
CA LEU A 5 -9.53 19.51 19.01
C LEU A 5 -10.30 20.80 19.36
N GLU A 6 -9.95 21.45 20.47
CA GLU A 6 -10.52 22.73 20.89
C GLU A 6 -10.19 23.87 19.92
N ALA A 7 -9.03 23.81 19.26
CA ALA A 7 -8.65 24.73 18.18
C ALA A 7 -9.39 24.44 16.85
N GLY A 8 -10.20 23.38 16.79
CA GLY A 8 -10.99 23.02 15.60
C GLY A 8 -10.22 22.25 14.53
N ALA A 9 -9.18 21.49 14.89
CA ALA A 9 -8.46 20.67 13.93
C ALA A 9 -9.38 19.62 13.27
N ASP A 10 -9.39 19.58 11.94
CA ASP A 10 -10.15 18.59 11.17
C ASP A 10 -9.51 17.19 11.19
N ALA A 11 -8.19 17.12 11.41
CA ALA A 11 -7.41 15.89 11.47
C ALA A 11 -6.27 15.98 12.49
N LEU A 12 -5.93 14.85 13.11
CA LEU A 12 -4.82 14.71 14.04
C LEU A 12 -3.94 13.52 13.65
N LEU A 13 -2.63 13.74 13.67
CA LEU A 13 -1.61 12.72 13.52
C LEU A 13 -1.18 12.20 14.89
N LEU A 14 -1.37 10.91 15.11
CA LEU A 14 -0.95 10.15 16.29
C LEU A 14 0.38 9.46 15.95
N ASP A 15 1.48 10.14 16.24
CA ASP A 15 2.83 9.68 15.88
C ASP A 15 3.45 8.81 16.99
N ASN A 16 3.98 7.63 16.60
CA ASN A 16 4.71 6.70 17.46
C ASN A 16 3.97 6.29 18.75
N MET A 17 2.64 6.30 18.73
CA MET A 17 1.80 5.84 19.83
C MET A 17 1.57 4.33 19.74
N SER A 18 1.49 3.66 20.88
CA SER A 18 1.07 2.26 20.96
C SER A 18 -0.43 2.10 20.66
N PRO A 19 -0.91 0.90 20.28
CA PRO A 19 -2.33 0.67 20.03
C PRO A 19 -3.27 1.03 21.21
N ASP A 20 -2.80 0.87 22.45
CA ASP A 20 -3.56 1.26 23.65
C ASP A 20 -3.70 2.77 23.78
N GLU A 21 -2.63 3.51 23.52
CA GLU A 21 -2.65 4.98 23.50
C GLU A 21 -3.55 5.49 22.38
N VAL A 22 -3.49 4.88 21.19
CA VAL A 22 -4.38 5.24 20.07
C VAL A 22 -5.84 5.02 20.45
N ARG A 23 -6.20 3.89 21.09
CA ARG A 23 -7.56 3.66 21.58
C ARG A 23 -8.03 4.73 22.55
N ALA A 24 -7.15 5.16 23.47
CA ALA A 24 -7.46 6.24 24.39
C ALA A 24 -7.68 7.57 23.65
N CYS A 25 -6.87 7.87 22.63
CA CYS A 25 -7.05 9.03 21.78
C CYS A 25 -8.37 8.99 21.01
N VAL A 26 -8.75 7.84 20.44
CA VAL A 26 -10.05 7.65 19.76
C VAL A 26 -11.20 7.97 20.71
N ALA A 27 -11.17 7.43 21.92
CA ALA A 27 -12.19 7.71 22.94
C ALA A 27 -12.29 9.21 23.29
N VAL A 28 -11.15 9.89 23.42
CA VAL A 28 -11.11 11.34 23.67
C VAL A 28 -11.69 12.14 22.50
N ALA A 29 -11.42 11.74 21.25
CA ALA A 29 -11.97 12.41 20.08
C ALA A 29 -13.49 12.21 19.97
N ASP A 30 -13.97 10.98 20.21
CA ASP A 30 -15.40 10.64 20.20
C ASP A 30 -16.15 11.43 21.28
N GLU A 31 -15.61 11.49 22.51
CA GLU A 31 -16.20 12.25 23.62
C GLU A 31 -16.24 13.74 23.30
N HIS A 32 -15.14 14.31 22.80
CA HIS A 32 -15.09 15.72 22.40
C HIS A 32 -16.15 16.05 21.34
N ALA A 33 -16.27 15.22 20.30
CA ALA A 33 -17.25 15.41 19.24
C ALA A 33 -18.69 15.37 19.78
N ALA A 34 -18.98 14.45 20.69
CA ALA A 34 -20.29 14.33 21.33
C ALA A 34 -20.62 15.57 22.18
N ILE A 35 -19.68 16.07 22.97
CA ILE A 35 -19.85 17.26 23.82
C ILE A 35 -20.03 18.52 22.96
N ALA A 36 -19.20 18.67 21.92
CA ALA A 36 -19.24 19.84 21.05
C ALA A 36 -20.42 19.81 20.06
N GLY A 37 -21.09 18.67 19.88
CA GLY A 37 -22.12 18.47 18.86
C GLY A 37 -21.56 18.57 17.43
N THR A 38 -20.28 18.22 17.26
CA THR A 38 -19.55 18.31 15.99
C THR A 38 -19.20 16.93 15.45
N ARG A 39 -18.64 16.92 14.25
CA ARG A 39 -18.04 15.72 13.67
C ARG A 39 -16.73 15.44 14.42
N ARG A 40 -16.41 14.17 14.63
CA ARG A 40 -15.08 13.79 15.11
C ARG A 40 -14.01 14.18 14.10
N ALA A 41 -12.89 14.68 14.60
CA ALA A 41 -11.69 14.88 13.79
C ALA A 41 -11.17 13.53 13.27
N LEU A 42 -10.60 13.54 12.07
CA LEU A 42 -9.95 12.37 11.47
C LEU A 42 -8.70 12.01 12.30
N LEU A 43 -8.54 10.74 12.66
CA LEU A 43 -7.36 10.27 13.36
C LEU A 43 -6.48 9.42 12.45
N GLU A 44 -5.26 9.90 12.18
CA GLU A 44 -4.23 9.17 11.45
C GLU A 44 -3.19 8.61 12.43
N VAL A 45 -2.83 7.34 12.31
CA VAL A 45 -1.72 6.73 13.06
C VAL A 45 -0.50 6.59 12.15
N SER A 46 0.68 6.95 12.69
CA SER A 46 1.95 6.84 11.98
C SER A 46 3.11 6.47 12.91
N GLY A 47 4.28 6.23 12.32
CA GLY A 47 5.51 5.91 13.03
C GLY A 47 5.73 4.40 13.21
N GLY A 48 6.79 3.87 12.58
CA GLY A 48 7.24 2.48 12.81
C GLY A 48 6.27 1.36 12.40
N ILE A 49 5.22 1.66 11.65
CA ILE A 49 4.19 0.68 11.27
C ILE A 49 4.69 -0.26 10.17
N THR A 50 4.53 -1.56 10.37
CA THR A 50 4.91 -2.65 9.47
C THR A 50 3.69 -3.47 9.06
N LEU A 51 3.85 -4.40 8.10
CA LEU A 51 2.76 -5.29 7.68
C LEU A 51 2.26 -6.19 8.82
N GLU A 52 3.14 -6.57 9.75
CA GLU A 52 2.80 -7.40 10.91
C GLU A 52 2.03 -6.62 11.98
N THR A 53 2.29 -5.32 12.09
CA THR A 53 1.71 -4.47 13.15
C THR A 53 0.49 -3.69 12.69
N VAL A 54 0.31 -3.47 11.38
CA VAL A 54 -0.79 -2.65 10.84
C VAL A 54 -2.19 -3.12 11.31
N GLY A 55 -2.39 -4.44 11.50
CA GLY A 55 -3.67 -4.98 11.96
C GLY A 55 -4.06 -4.50 13.35
N SER A 56 -3.10 -4.46 14.30
CA SER A 56 -3.39 -4.03 15.66
C SER A 56 -3.72 -2.53 15.75
N TYR A 57 -3.19 -1.73 14.82
CA TYR A 57 -3.52 -0.32 14.67
C TYR A 57 -4.86 -0.11 13.97
N ALA A 58 -5.21 -0.90 12.95
CA ALA A 58 -6.51 -0.83 12.31
C ALA A 58 -7.67 -1.13 13.29
N ASP A 59 -7.44 -2.05 14.24
CA ASP A 59 -8.42 -2.42 15.26
C ASP A 59 -8.62 -1.35 16.37
N THR A 60 -7.85 -0.25 16.37
CA THR A 60 -7.94 0.80 17.39
C THR A 60 -9.13 1.73 17.21
N GLY A 61 -9.72 1.77 16.02
CA GLY A 61 -10.73 2.76 15.63
C GLY A 61 -10.17 4.03 14.99
N ALA A 62 -8.87 4.07 14.68
CA ALA A 62 -8.29 5.11 13.85
C ALA A 62 -8.85 5.08 12.41
N ASP A 63 -8.90 6.24 11.77
CA ASP A 63 -9.47 6.41 10.42
C ASP A 63 -8.45 6.09 9.32
N VAL A 64 -7.18 6.43 9.57
CA VAL A 64 -6.09 6.28 8.61
C VAL A 64 -4.88 5.69 9.30
N VAL A 65 -4.17 4.80 8.59
CA VAL A 65 -2.88 4.26 9.01
C VAL A 65 -1.88 4.51 7.90
N SER A 66 -0.80 5.23 8.19
CA SER A 66 0.27 5.51 7.23
C SER A 66 1.55 4.75 7.58
N SER A 67 2.25 4.24 6.56
CA SER A 67 3.51 3.54 6.73
C SER A 67 4.52 3.96 5.66
N GLY A 68 5.66 4.46 6.09
CA GLY A 68 6.78 4.77 5.20
C GLY A 68 7.41 3.52 4.57
N SER A 69 7.21 2.34 5.16
CA SER A 69 7.77 1.07 4.65
C SER A 69 7.32 0.74 3.23
N LEU A 70 6.14 1.23 2.84
CA LEU A 70 5.56 1.04 1.51
C LEU A 70 6.40 1.68 0.39
N THR A 71 7.22 2.68 0.69
CA THR A 71 7.97 3.44 -0.32
C THR A 71 9.47 3.42 -0.09
N ASN A 72 9.94 3.49 1.15
CA ASN A 72 11.37 3.59 1.46
C ASN A 72 12.05 2.24 1.72
N SER A 73 11.27 1.17 1.91
CA SER A 73 11.76 -0.16 2.32
C SER A 73 10.98 -1.31 1.67
N SER A 74 10.25 -1.05 0.57
CA SER A 74 9.47 -2.08 -0.12
C SER A 74 10.39 -3.03 -0.89
N PRO A 75 10.19 -4.36 -0.81
CA PRO A 75 10.94 -5.31 -1.63
C PRO A 75 10.65 -5.07 -3.12
N VAL A 76 11.67 -5.29 -3.95
CA VAL A 76 11.56 -5.22 -5.41
C VAL A 76 10.84 -6.47 -5.92
N LEU A 77 9.88 -6.29 -6.83
CA LEU A 77 9.28 -7.39 -7.56
C LEU A 77 10.17 -7.77 -8.75
N ASP A 78 10.63 -9.02 -8.78
CA ASP A 78 11.42 -9.55 -9.89
C ASP A 78 10.51 -9.93 -11.06
N ILE A 79 10.72 -9.32 -12.23
CA ILE A 79 9.89 -9.50 -13.43
C ILE A 79 10.80 -9.79 -14.62
N GLY A 80 10.62 -10.97 -15.22
CA GLY A 80 11.26 -11.38 -16.48
C GLY A 80 10.29 -11.32 -17.66
N LEU A 81 10.80 -11.01 -18.85
CA LEU A 81 10.04 -11.00 -20.10
C LEU A 81 10.63 -12.04 -21.05
N ASP A 82 9.89 -13.12 -21.29
CA ASP A 82 10.21 -14.13 -22.30
C ASP A 82 9.43 -13.85 -23.59
N ILE A 83 10.15 -13.68 -24.70
CA ILE A 83 9.56 -13.39 -26.02
C ILE A 83 9.87 -14.55 -26.96
N GLU A 84 8.84 -15.26 -27.42
CA GLU A 84 8.95 -16.12 -28.60
C GLU A 84 8.74 -15.30 -29.87
N VAL A 85 9.82 -15.09 -30.63
CA VAL A 85 9.72 -14.48 -31.96
C VAL A 85 9.36 -15.58 -32.96
N THR A 86 8.08 -15.75 -33.22
CA THR A 86 7.62 -16.58 -34.34
C THR A 86 7.89 -15.83 -35.64
N SER A 87 8.90 -16.28 -36.41
CA SER A 87 9.03 -15.88 -37.81
C SER A 87 8.10 -16.74 -38.65
N SER A 88 7.16 -16.11 -39.35
CA SER A 88 6.34 -16.77 -40.37
C SER A 88 7.15 -16.94 -41.65
N SER A 89 8.14 -17.83 -41.64
CA SER A 89 8.82 -18.24 -42.88
C SER A 89 7.98 -19.29 -43.59
N GLY A 90 6.95 -18.83 -44.31
CA GLY A 90 6.35 -19.61 -45.37
C GLY A 90 7.32 -19.71 -46.53
N THR A 91 8.18 -20.74 -46.57
CA THR A 91 8.66 -21.46 -47.78
C THR A 91 9.48 -22.67 -47.34
N SER A 92 8.90 -23.86 -47.50
CA SER A 92 9.63 -25.13 -47.44
C SER A 92 10.54 -25.22 -48.67
N LEU A 93 11.84 -25.00 -48.48
CA LEU A 93 12.84 -25.34 -49.49
C LEU A 93 12.94 -26.87 -49.53
N ARG A 94 12.31 -27.48 -50.55
CA ARG A 94 12.51 -28.90 -50.86
C ARG A 94 13.98 -29.11 -51.22
N SER A 95 14.63 -30.07 -50.56
CA SER A 95 15.91 -30.60 -51.01
C SER A 95 15.73 -31.20 -52.40
N VAL A 96 16.53 -30.72 -53.36
CA VAL A 96 16.58 -31.30 -54.70
C VAL A 96 17.37 -32.62 -54.58
N PRO A 97 16.78 -33.78 -54.93
CA PRO A 97 17.49 -35.05 -54.89
C PRO A 97 18.67 -35.03 -55.87
N SER A 98 19.77 -35.68 -55.50
CA SER A 98 21.04 -35.70 -56.25
C SER A 98 20.96 -36.24 -57.68
N SER A 99 19.79 -36.71 -58.12
CA SER A 99 19.50 -37.19 -59.47
C SER A 99 19.19 -36.08 -60.49
N GLU A 100 18.99 -34.82 -60.06
CA GLU A 100 18.62 -33.70 -60.95
C GLU A 100 19.77 -32.72 -61.25
N LEU A 101 21.02 -33.02 -60.85
CA LEU A 101 22.18 -32.21 -61.22
C LEU A 101 22.63 -32.56 -62.65
N PRO A 102 22.70 -31.60 -63.60
CA PRO A 102 23.29 -31.85 -64.91
C PRO A 102 24.80 -32.09 -64.79
N GLY A 103 25.29 -33.13 -65.47
CA GLY A 103 26.70 -33.53 -65.52
C GLY A 103 27.58 -32.64 -66.38
#